data_AF-A0AAJ2FZD9-F1
#
_entry.id   AF-A0AAJ2FZD9-F1
#
_cell.length_a   1.000
_cell.length_b   1.000
_cell.length_c   1.000
_cell.angle_alpha   90.00
_cell.angle_beta   90.00
_cell.angle_gamma   90.00
#
_symmetry.space_group_name_H-M   'P 1'
#
loop_
_entity.id
_entity.type
_entity.pdbx_description
1 polymer ?
#
loop_
_entity_poly.entity_id
_entity_poly.type
_entity_poly.pdbx_seq_one_letter_code
_entity_poly.pdbx_strand_id
1 'polypeptide(L)'
;MFNSQKPRLEDLPTTGQLLRATGLAIAAAGAILVAIVLPSEYAIDPTGIGRQLGLTEMGEVKAQLAEEAARDAANGAAVPAAIAIAEGARKEASPPTTSADQRSDVTKLTLAPGEGAEVKAVMAKDAKIAFDWTVAGGHVNFDTHADAPGVDYHGYGKGKQSTGEKGELVAAFDGKHGWFWRNRSGAPVTITLRTKGAYTDIRRVA
;
A
#
# COMPACT_ATOMS: atom_id res chain seq x y z
N MET A 1 -29.36 -40.08 -38.09
CA MET A 1 -30.01 -38.89 -38.69
C MET A 1 -28.90 -37.96 -39.12
N PHE A 2 -28.59 -37.91 -40.43
CA PHE A 2 -27.46 -37.13 -40.95
C PHE A 2 -27.92 -35.69 -41.24
N ASN A 3 -27.70 -34.79 -40.28
CA ASN A 3 -27.83 -33.34 -40.47
C ASN A 3 -26.48 -32.78 -40.94
N SER A 4 -26.17 -32.95 -42.22
CA SER A 4 -24.99 -32.32 -42.85
C SER A 4 -25.31 -31.88 -44.29
N GLN A 5 -26.31 -31.01 -44.46
CA GLN A 5 -26.40 -30.25 -45.71
C GLN A 5 -25.41 -29.08 -45.63
N LYS A 6 -24.48 -29.01 -46.58
CA LYS A 6 -23.51 -27.93 -46.70
C LYS A 6 -24.29 -26.62 -46.95
N PRO A 7 -24.02 -25.53 -46.20
CA PRO A 7 -24.72 -24.26 -46.42
C PRO A 7 -24.62 -23.83 -47.87
N ARG A 8 -25.74 -23.37 -48.44
CA ARG A 8 -25.77 -22.84 -49.80
C ARG A 8 -25.17 -21.43 -49.76
N LEU A 9 -24.65 -20.95 -50.89
CA LEU A 9 -24.04 -19.61 -50.97
C LEU A 9 -25.02 -18.48 -50.59
N GLU A 10 -26.32 -18.70 -50.80
CA GLU A 10 -27.42 -17.82 -50.39
C GLU A 10 -27.66 -17.79 -48.88
N ASP A 11 -27.21 -18.80 -48.13
CA ASP A 11 -27.32 -18.87 -46.67
C ASP A 11 -26.15 -18.14 -45.97
N LEU A 12 -25.15 -17.65 -46.74
CA LEU A 12 -24.01 -16.91 -46.23
C LEU A 12 -24.32 -15.41 -46.10
N PRO A 13 -23.78 -14.73 -45.08
CA PRO A 13 -23.98 -13.31 -44.92
C PRO A 13 -23.40 -12.54 -46.12
N THR A 14 -24.18 -11.58 -46.60
CA THR A 14 -23.77 -10.67 -47.68
C THR A 14 -22.61 -9.77 -47.23
N THR A 15 -21.83 -9.24 -48.18
CA THR A 15 -20.77 -8.27 -47.90
C THR A 15 -21.27 -7.07 -47.10
N GLY A 16 -22.49 -6.58 -47.37
CA GLY A 16 -23.12 -5.50 -46.62
C GLY A 16 -23.44 -5.88 -45.16
N GLN A 17 -23.89 -7.12 -44.92
CA GLN A 17 -24.10 -7.63 -43.56
C GLN A 17 -22.76 -7.77 -42.80
N LEU A 18 -21.71 -8.26 -43.46
CA LEU A 18 -20.37 -8.34 -42.89
C LEU A 18 -19.85 -6.95 -42.51
N LEU A 19 -19.95 -5.96 -43.40
CA LEU A 19 -19.52 -4.58 -43.11
C LEU A 19 -20.28 -3.96 -41.95
N ARG A 20 -21.60 -4.16 -41.88
CA ARG A 20 -22.42 -3.68 -40.75
C ARG A 20 -22.05 -4.35 -39.44
N ALA A 21 -21.85 -5.67 -39.44
CA ALA A 21 -21.45 -6.42 -38.26
C ALA A 21 -20.06 -5.98 -37.76
N THR A 22 -19.09 -5.80 -38.67
CA THR A 22 -17.76 -5.29 -38.34
C THR A 22 -17.82 -3.88 -37.77
N GLY A 23 -18.63 -2.99 -38.37
CA GLY A 23 -18.82 -1.63 -37.86
C GLY A 23 -19.41 -1.61 -36.44
N LEU A 24 -20.44 -2.44 -36.19
CA LEU A 24 -21.01 -2.61 -34.85
C LEU A 24 -20.01 -3.18 -33.86
N ALA A 25 -19.19 -4.15 -34.27
CA ALA A 25 -18.16 -4.74 -33.41
C ALA A 25 -17.10 -3.70 -33.02
N ILE A 26 -16.65 -2.86 -33.96
CA ILE A 26 -15.69 -1.78 -33.69
C ILE A 26 -16.31 -0.75 -32.72
N ALA A 27 -17.58 -0.37 -32.94
CA ALA A 27 -18.26 0.55 -32.04
C ALA A 27 -18.39 -0.02 -30.61
N ALA A 28 -18.78 -1.29 -30.49
CA ALA A 28 -18.87 -1.97 -29.19
C ALA A 28 -17.49 -2.07 -28.51
N ALA A 29 -16.44 -2.41 -29.26
CA ALA A 29 -15.08 -2.44 -28.75
C ALA A 29 -14.60 -1.06 -28.27
N GLY A 30 -14.90 0.01 -29.02
CA GLY A 30 -14.61 1.38 -28.61
C GLY A 30 -15.34 1.78 -27.33
N ALA A 31 -16.61 1.41 -27.20
CA ALA A 31 -17.38 1.66 -25.97
C ALA A 31 -16.77 0.93 -24.76
N ILE A 32 -16.39 -0.34 -24.91
CA ILE A 32 -15.72 -1.12 -23.86
C ILE A 32 -14.36 -0.50 -23.49
N LEU A 33 -13.58 -0.09 -24.49
CA LEU A 33 -12.28 0.54 -24.28
C LEU A 33 -12.42 1.79 -23.40
N VAL A 34 -13.38 2.65 -23.73
CA VAL A 34 -13.56 3.94 -23.05
C VAL A 34 -14.24 3.79 -21.68
N ALA A 35 -15.23 2.91 -21.55
CA ALA A 35 -16.03 2.80 -20.32
C ALA A 35 -15.47 1.80 -19.30
N ILE A 36 -14.64 0.84 -19.72
CA ILE A 36 -14.15 -0.25 -18.86
C ILE A 36 -12.63 -0.26 -18.82
N VAL A 37 -11.97 -0.42 -19.97
CA VAL A 37 -10.52 -0.68 -20.01
C VAL A 37 -9.70 0.52 -19.56
N LEU A 38 -9.98 1.72 -20.09
CA LEU A 38 -9.25 2.94 -19.72
C LEU A 38 -9.41 3.30 -18.23
N PRO A 39 -10.63 3.24 -17.65
CA PRO A 39 -10.80 3.42 -16.21
C PRO A 39 -10.05 2.37 -15.37
N SER A 40 -10.22 1.08 -15.67
CA SER A 40 -9.70 0.00 -14.82
C SER A 40 -8.19 -0.16 -14.87
N GLU A 41 -7.57 0.11 -16.01
CA GLU A 41 -6.14 -0.15 -16.21
C GLU A 41 -5.27 1.09 -16.06
N TYR A 42 -5.82 2.27 -16.38
CA TYR A 42 -5.05 3.51 -16.48
C TYR A 42 -5.62 4.66 -15.65
N ALA A 43 -6.72 4.45 -14.90
CA ALA A 43 -7.43 5.49 -14.17
C ALA A 43 -7.92 6.65 -15.06
N ILE A 44 -8.09 6.41 -16.37
CA ILE A 44 -8.57 7.41 -17.32
C ILE A 44 -10.07 7.17 -17.54
N ASP A 45 -10.90 8.03 -16.97
CA ASP A 45 -12.36 7.91 -17.04
C ASP A 45 -13.02 9.16 -17.66
N PRO A 46 -13.08 9.24 -19.00
CA PRO A 46 -13.65 10.39 -19.69
C PRO A 46 -15.17 10.46 -19.59
N THR A 47 -15.83 9.34 -19.25
CA THR A 47 -17.31 9.26 -19.18
C THR A 47 -17.84 9.40 -17.75
N GLY A 48 -17.01 9.17 -16.74
CA GLY A 48 -17.38 9.13 -15.32
C GLY A 48 -18.05 7.82 -14.89
N ILE A 49 -18.39 6.94 -15.83
CA ILE A 49 -19.03 5.64 -15.57
C ILE A 49 -18.06 4.73 -14.81
N GLY A 50 -16.78 4.79 -15.15
CA GLY A 50 -15.74 3.99 -14.49
C GLY A 50 -15.67 4.26 -13.00
N ARG A 51 -15.78 5.53 -12.58
CA ARG A 51 -15.74 5.93 -11.18
C ARG A 51 -17.01 5.53 -10.44
N GLN A 52 -18.18 5.63 -11.08
CA GLN A 52 -19.44 5.17 -10.49
C GLN A 52 -19.45 3.64 -10.26
N LEU A 53 -18.77 2.89 -11.11
CA LEU A 53 -18.63 1.43 -10.99
C LEU A 53 -17.40 1.00 -10.17
N GLY A 54 -16.61 1.94 -9.64
CA GLY A 54 -15.37 1.66 -8.90
C GLY A 54 -14.20 1.15 -9.75
N LEU A 55 -14.32 1.14 -11.08
CA LEU A 55 -13.26 0.70 -11.99
C LEU A 55 -12.08 1.67 -11.99
N THR A 56 -12.35 2.97 -11.99
CA THR A 56 -11.29 4.00 -11.96
C THR A 56 -10.42 3.88 -10.71
N GLU A 57 -11.03 3.60 -9.55
CA GLU A 57 -10.31 3.40 -8.30
C GLU A 57 -9.36 2.19 -8.37
N MET A 58 -9.75 1.11 -9.06
CA MET A 58 -8.85 -0.04 -9.28
C MET A 58 -7.61 0.36 -10.08
N GLY A 59 -7.80 1.17 -11.13
CA GLY A 59 -6.69 1.70 -11.93
C GLY A 59 -5.74 2.58 -11.12
N GLU A 60 -6.29 3.45 -10.27
CA GLU A 60 -5.52 4.30 -9.36
C GLU A 60 -4.70 3.46 -8.37
N VAL A 61 -5.31 2.43 -7.76
CA VAL A 61 -4.63 1.51 -6.84
C VAL A 61 -3.50 0.75 -7.55
N LYS A 62 -3.73 0.28 -8.78
CA LYS A 62 -2.70 -0.40 -9.58
C LYS A 62 -1.51 0.51 -9.87
N ALA A 63 -1.76 1.74 -10.31
CA ALA A 63 -0.71 2.72 -10.58
C ALA A 63 0.11 3.02 -9.32
N GLN A 64 -0.56 3.26 -8.18
CA GLN A 64 0.11 3.50 -6.90
C GLN A 64 0.92 2.30 -6.42
N LEU A 65 0.42 1.08 -6.63
CA LEU A 65 1.14 -0.13 -6.23
C LEU A 65 2.37 -0.36 -7.10
N ALA A 66 2.29 -0.04 -8.40
CA ALA A 66 3.44 -0.08 -9.29
C ALA A 66 4.51 0.94 -8.89
N GLU A 67 4.11 2.16 -8.51
CA GLU A 67 5.03 3.18 -8.00
C GLU A 67 5.66 2.76 -6.67
N GLU A 68 4.89 2.20 -5.74
CA GLU A 68 5.38 1.66 -4.46
C GLU A 68 6.40 0.53 -4.70
N ALA A 69 6.11 -0.39 -5.63
CA ALA A 69 7.03 -1.45 -6.00
C ALA A 69 8.33 -0.93 -6.65
N ALA A 70 8.25 0.13 -7.45
CA ALA A 70 9.42 0.77 -8.04
C ALA A 70 10.30 1.46 -6.98
N ARG A 71 9.69 2.14 -6.01
CA ARG A 71 10.39 2.72 -4.85
C ARG A 71 11.05 1.64 -4.00
N ASP A 72 10.35 0.54 -3.75
CA ASP A 72 10.89 -0.63 -3.06
C ASP A 72 12.12 -1.23 -3.77
N ALA A 73 12.09 -1.28 -5.11
CA ALA A 73 13.24 -1.74 -5.89
C ALA A 73 14.42 -0.77 -5.82
N ALA A 74 14.16 0.54 -5.81
CA ALA A 74 15.18 1.58 -5.71
C ALA A 74 15.84 1.63 -4.32
N ASN A 75 15.05 1.40 -3.25
CA ASN A 75 15.54 1.45 -1.86
C ASN A 75 16.30 0.20 -1.43
N GLY A 76 16.42 -0.80 -2.31
CA GLY A 76 17.05 -2.09 -2.02
C GLY A 76 16.14 -2.95 -1.13
N ALA A 77 15.80 -4.14 -1.60
CA ALA A 77 15.04 -5.11 -0.82
C ALA A 77 15.84 -5.56 0.43
N ALA A 78 15.63 -4.90 1.56
CA ALA A 78 15.97 -5.36 2.90
C ALA A 78 14.64 -5.41 3.68
N VAL A 79 14.11 -6.54 4.15
CA VAL A 79 14.67 -7.86 4.44
C VAL A 79 13.59 -8.94 4.20
N PRO A 80 13.96 -10.16 3.76
CA PRO A 80 13.06 -11.31 3.82
C PRO A 80 12.74 -11.69 5.27
N ALA A 81 11.51 -12.18 5.48
CA ALA A 81 11.06 -12.78 6.71
C ALA A 81 12.07 -13.83 7.23
N ALA A 82 12.63 -13.59 8.39
CA ALA A 82 13.34 -14.59 9.17
C ALA A 82 12.92 -14.47 10.63
N ILE A 83 11.76 -15.05 10.96
CA ILE A 83 11.49 -15.47 12.33
C ILE A 83 12.26 -16.78 12.52
N ALA A 84 13.53 -16.67 12.86
CA ALA A 84 14.30 -17.76 13.42
C ALA A 84 14.11 -17.74 14.94
N ILE A 85 13.43 -18.78 15.44
CA ILE A 85 13.29 -19.07 16.85
C ILE A 85 14.69 -19.41 17.38
N ALA A 86 15.22 -18.62 18.31
CA ALA A 86 16.39 -18.97 19.09
C ALA A 86 16.19 -18.54 20.54
N GLU A 87 15.59 -19.46 21.30
CA GLU A 87 15.66 -19.49 22.75
C GLU A 87 17.06 -19.97 23.16
N GLY A 88 17.75 -19.23 24.03
CA GLY A 88 19.08 -19.63 24.51
C GLY A 88 19.91 -18.51 25.15
N ALA A 89 19.55 -18.16 26.38
CA ALA A 89 20.25 -17.34 27.37
C ALA A 89 21.74 -16.97 27.14
N ARG A 90 22.05 -15.66 27.22
CA ARG A 90 23.25 -15.17 27.93
C ARG A 90 23.12 -13.71 28.42
N LYS A 91 22.83 -13.61 29.72
CA LYS A 91 23.48 -12.79 30.77
C LYS A 91 23.65 -11.27 30.55
N GLU A 92 22.99 -10.56 31.46
CA GLU A 92 23.22 -9.18 31.93
C GLU A 92 24.50 -8.49 31.45
N ALA A 93 24.29 -7.39 30.73
CA ALA A 93 25.06 -6.17 30.90
C ALA A 93 24.06 -5.01 30.89
N SER A 94 23.92 -4.33 32.03
CA SER A 94 23.32 -2.99 32.06
C SER A 94 24.44 -1.98 31.80
N PRO A 95 24.35 -1.13 30.77
CA PRO A 95 25.03 0.16 30.75
C PRO A 95 24.04 1.32 30.51
N PRO A 96 24.48 2.55 30.78
CA PRO A 96 23.88 3.45 31.74
C PRO A 96 22.47 3.92 31.36
N THR A 97 21.61 4.04 32.36
CA THR A 97 20.39 4.84 32.30
C THR A 97 20.80 6.32 32.18
N THR A 98 21.06 6.78 30.96
CA THR A 98 20.72 8.15 30.64
C THR A 98 19.20 8.18 30.65
N SER A 99 18.61 8.74 31.69
CA SER A 99 17.20 9.07 31.74
C SER A 99 16.91 10.10 30.65
N ALA A 100 16.83 9.66 29.39
CA ALA A 100 16.03 10.32 28.39
C ALA A 100 14.59 10.18 28.89
N ASP A 101 13.93 11.30 29.17
CA ASP A 101 12.54 11.32 29.62
C ASP A 101 11.72 10.33 28.79
N GLN A 102 11.21 9.28 29.43
CA GLN A 102 10.39 8.29 28.75
C GLN A 102 9.05 8.94 28.43
N ARG A 103 8.88 9.31 27.16
CA ARG A 103 7.67 9.91 26.64
C ARG A 103 6.67 8.83 26.24
N SER A 104 5.38 9.12 26.36
CA SER A 104 4.29 8.24 25.90
C SER A 104 3.24 9.04 25.15
N ASP A 105 2.86 8.59 23.95
CA ASP A 105 1.88 9.26 23.11
C ASP A 105 0.91 8.25 22.49
N VAL A 106 -0.30 8.72 22.19
CA VAL A 106 -1.31 7.99 21.43
C VAL A 106 -1.75 8.86 20.26
N THR A 107 -1.43 8.42 19.04
CA THR A 107 -1.84 9.09 17.80
C THR A 107 -2.97 8.31 17.14
N LYS A 108 -4.08 8.99 16.84
CA LYS A 108 -5.21 8.40 16.11
C LYS A 108 -5.41 9.11 14.79
N LEU A 109 -5.53 8.35 13.70
CA LEU A 109 -5.72 8.89 12.35
C LEU A 109 -6.74 8.04 11.58
N THR A 110 -7.46 8.67 10.66
CA THR A 110 -8.41 7.99 9.76
C THR A 110 -7.92 8.17 8.34
N LEU A 111 -7.93 7.09 7.56
CA LEU A 111 -7.51 7.05 6.16
C LEU A 111 -8.66 6.60 5.28
N ALA A 112 -9.01 7.39 4.27
CA ALA A 112 -9.90 6.95 3.20
C ALA A 112 -9.26 5.80 2.38
N PRO A 113 -10.04 5.02 1.61
CA PRO A 113 -9.47 4.04 0.67
C PRO A 113 -8.38 4.66 -0.21
N GLY A 114 -7.22 4.02 -0.30
CA GLY A 114 -6.06 4.52 -1.05
C GLY A 114 -5.23 5.60 -0.35
N GLU A 115 -5.75 6.27 0.68
CA GLU A 115 -5.03 7.32 1.41
C GLU A 115 -3.86 6.75 2.22
N GLY A 116 -2.75 7.50 2.27
CA GLY A 116 -1.60 7.20 3.11
C GLY A 116 -1.32 8.31 4.12
N ALA A 117 -0.72 7.94 5.25
CA ALA A 117 -0.23 8.89 6.23
C ALA A 117 1.04 8.38 6.90
N GLU A 118 1.82 9.33 7.42
CA GLU A 118 3.07 9.06 8.09
C GLU A 118 3.13 9.76 9.45
N VAL A 119 3.65 9.05 10.45
CA VAL A 119 3.96 9.63 11.77
C VAL A 119 5.43 9.41 12.06
N LYS A 120 6.15 10.48 12.37
CA LYS A 120 7.59 10.43 12.70
C LYS A 120 7.85 10.92 14.12
N ALA A 121 8.72 10.20 14.81
CA ALA A 121 9.32 10.57 16.07
C ALA A 121 10.77 11.03 15.86
N VAL A 122 11.21 12.04 16.62
CA VAL A 122 12.60 12.51 16.62
C VAL A 122 13.37 11.79 17.73
N MET A 123 14.39 11.01 17.35
CA MET A 123 15.13 10.13 18.24
C MET A 123 16.65 10.33 18.10
N ALA A 124 17.35 10.18 19.23
CA ALA A 124 18.80 10.03 19.22
C ALA A 124 19.18 8.59 18.82
N LYS A 125 20.38 8.40 18.29
CA LYS A 125 20.94 7.09 17.98
C LYS A 125 20.91 6.18 19.21
N ASP A 126 20.60 4.92 18.98
CA ASP A 126 20.45 3.85 19.96
C ASP A 126 19.29 4.04 20.96
N ALA A 127 18.52 5.14 20.84
CA ALA A 127 17.31 5.34 21.61
C ALA A 127 16.25 4.31 21.22
N LYS A 128 15.43 3.90 22.21
CA LYS A 128 14.43 2.85 22.07
C LYS A 128 13.02 3.41 22.19
N ILE A 129 12.14 2.97 21.32
CA ILE A 129 10.70 3.26 21.38
C ILE A 129 9.91 1.97 21.18
N ALA A 130 9.15 1.59 22.22
CA ALA A 130 8.15 0.55 22.11
C ALA A 130 6.93 1.12 21.38
N PHE A 131 6.40 0.38 20.42
CA PHE A 131 5.21 0.77 19.67
C PHE A 131 4.19 -0.36 19.61
N ASP A 132 2.94 0.02 19.52
CA ASP A 132 1.80 -0.84 19.23
C ASP A 132 0.82 -0.02 18.41
N TRP A 133 0.59 -0.40 17.16
CA TRP A 133 -0.45 0.20 16.35
C TRP A 133 -1.48 -0.83 15.90
N THR A 134 -2.73 -0.38 15.82
CA THR A 134 -3.89 -1.21 15.46
C THR A 134 -4.76 -0.49 14.44
N VAL A 135 -5.40 -1.25 13.56
CA VAL A 135 -6.31 -0.77 12.51
C VAL A 135 -7.73 -1.26 12.81
N ALA A 136 -8.69 -0.34 12.83
CA ALA A 136 -10.11 -0.65 12.88
C ALA A 136 -10.76 -0.39 11.50
N GLY A 137 -11.66 -1.29 11.09
CA GLY A 137 -12.47 -1.14 9.88
C GLY A 137 -11.87 -1.74 8.60
N GLY A 138 -10.66 -2.31 8.65
CA GLY A 138 -10.00 -2.88 7.48
C GLY A 138 -8.55 -3.27 7.73
N HIS A 139 -7.70 -3.06 6.73
CA HIS A 139 -6.27 -3.38 6.78
C HIS A 139 -5.46 -2.32 6.03
N VAL A 140 -4.16 -2.28 6.33
CA VAL A 140 -3.22 -1.35 5.71
C VAL A 140 -1.98 -2.08 5.21
N ASN A 141 -1.35 -1.53 4.18
CA ASN A 141 0.08 -1.77 3.98
C ASN A 141 0.85 -0.79 4.88
N PHE A 142 1.99 -1.22 5.39
CA PHE A 142 2.81 -0.39 6.28
C PHE A 142 4.29 -0.47 5.91
N ASP A 143 4.99 0.60 6.26
CA ASP A 143 6.44 0.69 6.20
C ASP A 143 6.95 1.49 7.40
N THR A 144 7.66 0.81 8.29
CA THR A 144 8.35 1.41 9.42
C THR A 144 9.77 1.70 8.99
N HIS A 145 10.14 2.98 8.91
CA HIS A 145 11.42 3.39 8.37
C HIS A 145 11.93 4.69 9.01
N ALA A 146 13.15 5.06 8.64
CA ALA A 146 13.78 6.30 9.05
C ALA A 146 14.51 6.98 7.89
N ASP A 147 14.70 8.28 8.05
CA ASP A 147 15.44 9.16 7.17
C ASP A 147 16.26 10.17 8.01
N ALA A 148 17.40 10.55 7.46
CA ALA A 148 18.25 11.59 8.01
C ALA A 148 19.03 12.28 6.89
N PRO A 149 19.60 13.47 7.12
CA PRO A 149 20.50 14.08 6.14
C PRO A 149 21.62 13.10 5.74
N GLY A 150 21.66 12.71 4.46
CA GLY A 150 22.61 11.73 3.93
C GLY A 150 22.20 10.25 4.07
N VAL A 151 21.01 9.98 4.64
CA VAL A 151 20.38 8.66 4.68
C VAL A 151 18.96 8.79 4.12
N ASP A 152 18.81 8.46 2.85
CA ASP A 152 17.53 8.60 2.15
C ASP A 152 16.47 7.58 2.64
N TYR A 153 16.90 6.41 3.11
CA TYR A 153 16.01 5.38 3.61
C TYR A 153 16.71 4.36 4.53
N HIS A 154 16.07 4.03 5.64
CA HIS A 154 16.43 2.91 6.52
C HIS A 154 15.17 2.18 6.99
N GLY A 155 14.97 0.93 6.55
CA GLY A 155 13.77 0.15 6.90
C GLY A 155 13.92 -0.65 8.18
N TYR A 156 12.93 -0.56 9.07
CA TYR A 156 12.78 -1.39 10.27
C TYR A 156 11.84 -2.57 10.07
N GLY A 157 10.83 -2.40 9.22
CA GLY A 157 9.88 -3.46 8.94
C GLY A 157 8.73 -2.97 8.08
N LYS A 158 8.32 -3.80 7.12
CA LYS A 158 7.23 -3.50 6.19
C LYS A 158 6.32 -4.71 6.01
N GLY A 159 5.09 -4.46 5.61
CA GLY A 159 4.12 -5.52 5.40
C GLY A 159 2.89 -5.06 4.64
N LYS A 160 2.09 -6.04 4.20
CA LYS A 160 0.86 -5.81 3.45
C LYS A 160 -0.32 -6.41 4.20
N GLN A 161 -1.48 -5.77 4.04
CA GLN A 161 -2.75 -6.23 4.61
C GLN A 161 -2.71 -6.51 6.13
N SER A 162 -1.91 -5.74 6.88
CA SER A 162 -1.82 -5.88 8.34
C SER A 162 -2.97 -5.12 9.02
N THR A 163 -3.40 -5.65 10.16
CA THR A 163 -4.41 -5.06 11.05
C THR A 163 -3.78 -4.46 12.32
N GLY A 164 -2.47 -4.59 12.48
CA GLY A 164 -1.74 -4.08 13.62
C GLY A 164 -0.36 -4.71 13.73
N GLU A 165 0.60 -3.96 14.25
CA GLU A 165 1.93 -4.47 14.59
C GLU A 165 2.37 -3.90 15.93
N LYS A 166 3.25 -4.64 16.61
CA LYS A 166 3.87 -4.22 17.86
C LYS A 166 5.34 -4.60 17.88
N GLY A 167 6.15 -3.80 18.53
CA GLY A 167 7.59 -4.05 18.61
C GLY A 167 8.36 -2.98 19.36
N GLU A 168 9.68 -3.09 19.30
CA GLU A 168 10.62 -2.07 19.76
C GLU A 168 11.43 -1.60 18.55
N LEU A 169 11.44 -0.29 18.31
CA LEU A 169 12.32 0.34 17.34
C LEU A 169 13.53 0.91 18.08
N VAL A 170 14.72 0.54 17.61
CA VAL A 170 16.00 1.08 18.08
C VAL A 170 16.54 1.99 16.99
N ALA A 171 16.70 3.27 17.30
CA ALA A 171 17.10 4.27 16.31
C ALA A 171 18.52 3.99 15.80
N ALA A 172 18.68 3.68 14.51
CA ALA A 172 19.98 3.38 13.91
C ALA A 172 20.93 4.61 13.87
N PHE A 173 20.36 5.81 13.93
CA PHE A 173 21.05 7.11 13.87
C PHE A 173 20.19 8.21 14.50
N ASP A 174 20.80 9.37 14.76
CA ASP A 174 20.08 10.58 15.15
C ASP A 174 19.19 11.04 13.99
N GLY A 175 17.89 11.18 14.21
CA GLY A 175 16.99 11.59 13.13
C GLY A 175 15.52 11.30 13.38
N LYS A 176 14.79 11.19 12.26
CA LYS A 176 13.36 10.91 12.27
C LYS A 176 13.13 9.44 11.98
N HIS A 177 12.34 8.81 12.83
CA HIS A 177 12.00 7.39 12.75
C HIS A 177 10.48 7.30 12.83
N GLY A 178 9.85 6.53 11.95
CA GLY A 178 8.41 6.61 11.82
C GLY A 178 7.74 5.42 11.19
N TRP A 179 6.43 5.56 11.13
CA TRP A 179 5.52 4.58 10.57
C TRP A 179 4.72 5.24 9.46
N PHE A 180 4.81 4.66 8.29
CA PHE A 180 3.96 4.96 7.16
C PHE A 180 2.88 3.88 7.04
N TRP A 181 1.65 4.29 6.76
CA TRP A 181 0.56 3.38 6.44
C TRP A 181 -0.16 3.82 5.17
N ARG A 182 -0.69 2.87 4.43
CA ARG A 182 -1.64 3.12 3.34
C ARG A 182 -2.84 2.21 3.42
N ASN A 183 -4.02 2.80 3.37
CA ASN A 183 -5.26 2.05 3.35
C ASN A 183 -5.42 1.35 1.99
N ARG A 184 -5.40 0.02 2.01
CA ARG A 184 -5.64 -0.83 0.83
C ARG A 184 -6.98 -1.57 0.89
N SER A 185 -7.79 -1.25 1.90
CA SER A 185 -9.16 -1.74 2.00
C SER A 185 -10.12 -0.82 1.25
N GLY A 186 -11.32 -1.34 0.95
CA GLY A 186 -12.38 -0.59 0.26
C GLY A 186 -13.22 0.31 1.17
N ALA A 187 -12.85 0.50 2.42
CA ALA A 187 -13.56 1.34 3.38
C ALA A 187 -12.58 2.23 4.17
N PRO A 188 -13.03 3.35 4.75
CA PRO A 188 -12.21 4.15 5.65
C PRO A 188 -11.72 3.31 6.83
N VAL A 189 -10.44 3.43 7.18
CA VAL A 189 -9.84 2.74 8.32
C VAL A 189 -9.34 3.73 9.35
N THR A 190 -9.38 3.34 10.63
CA THR A 190 -8.83 4.14 11.72
C THR A 190 -7.61 3.46 12.32
N ILE A 191 -6.47 4.12 12.28
CA ILE A 191 -5.23 3.66 12.90
C ILE A 191 -5.07 4.32 14.26
N THR A 192 -4.69 3.53 15.26
CA THR A 192 -4.28 4.03 16.58
C THR A 192 -2.86 3.56 16.85
N LEU A 193 -1.90 4.47 16.85
CA LEU A 193 -0.50 4.24 17.23
C LEU A 193 -0.31 4.62 18.70
N ARG A 194 0.23 3.70 19.49
CA ARG A 194 0.71 3.91 20.85
C ARG A 194 2.22 3.80 20.87
N THR A 195 2.91 4.78 21.45
CA THR A 195 4.37 4.79 21.56
C THR A 195 4.80 5.06 22.99
N LYS A 196 5.89 4.41 23.43
CA LYS A 196 6.53 4.68 24.71
C LYS A 196 8.05 4.50 24.60
N GLY A 197 8.82 5.50 25.00
CA GLY A 197 10.28 5.39 24.97
C GLY A 197 11.00 6.73 24.91
N ALA A 198 12.25 6.70 24.45
CA ALA A 198 13.14 7.85 24.40
C ALA A 198 13.03 8.57 23.05
N TYR A 199 12.16 9.57 22.97
CA TYR A 199 12.00 10.45 21.82
C TYR A 199 11.58 11.85 22.29
N THR A 200 11.94 12.87 21.51
CA THR A 200 11.75 14.27 21.89
C THR A 200 10.46 14.86 21.32
N ASP A 201 10.09 14.44 20.12
CA ASP A 201 8.89 14.87 19.41
C ASP A 201 8.26 13.70 18.65
N ILE A 202 6.94 13.74 18.45
CA ILE A 202 6.21 12.82 17.59
C ILE A 202 5.07 13.56 16.90
N ARG A 203 5.00 13.46 15.57
CA ARG A 203 3.97 14.17 14.79
C ARG A 203 3.65 13.49 13.48
N ARG A 204 2.43 13.71 13.01
CA ARG A 204 2.03 13.38 11.64
C ARG A 204 2.79 14.29 10.68
N VAL A 205 3.39 13.70 9.65
CA VAL A 205 3.95 14.45 8.51
C VAL A 205 2.79 14.72 7.55
N ALA A 206 2.61 15.99 7.20
CA ALA A 206 1.57 16.45 6.28
C ALA A 206 2.05 16.33 4.83
#